data_AF-A0A352S7K5-F1
#
_entry.id   AF-A0A352S7K5-F1
#
_cell.length_a   1.000
_cell.length_b   1.000
_cell.length_c   1.000
_cell.angle_alpha   90.00
_cell.angle_beta   90.00
_cell.angle_gamma   90.00
#
_symmetry.space_group_name_H-M   'P 1'
#
loop_
_entity.id
_entity.type
_entity.pdbx_description
1 polymer ?
#
loop_
_entity_poly.entity_id
_entity_poly.type
_entity_poly.pdbx_seq_one_letter_code
_entity_poly.pdbx_strand_id
1 'polypeptide(L)'
;WFMAKYANGVSQEKKLGIRFQAIVPRTMILGTGTGDAAAGAYARAMGITPEEFITRFGSPMPPRTFGDRVISVLEDPQFAEGIVFGINGDAGVVVIEGGAV
;
A
#
# COMPACT_ATOMS: atom_id res chain seq x y z
N TRP A 1 3.32 4.85 -12.02
CA TRP A 1 3.35 3.39 -11.83
C TRP A 1 3.58 2.69 -13.17
N PHE A 2 4.82 2.71 -13.66
CA PHE A 2 5.13 2.26 -15.02
C PHE A 2 4.99 0.74 -15.19
N MET A 3 5.63 -0.04 -14.31
CA MET A 3 5.68 -1.50 -14.45
C MET A 3 4.28 -2.16 -14.41
N ALA A 4 3.41 -1.74 -13.49
CA ALA A 4 2.05 -2.29 -13.40
C ALA A 4 1.24 -2.02 -14.67
N LYS A 5 1.30 -0.79 -15.21
CA LYS A 5 0.61 -0.43 -16.45
C LYS A 5 1.17 -1.19 -17.66
N TYR A 6 2.49 -1.27 -17.76
CA TYR A 6 3.14 -2.01 -18.84
C TYR A 6 2.75 -3.49 -18.83
N ALA A 7 2.80 -4.13 -17.66
CA ALA A 7 2.42 -5.53 -17.49
C ALA A 7 0.92 -5.76 -17.80
N ASN A 8 0.03 -4.83 -17.43
CA ASN A 8 -1.37 -4.87 -17.84
C ASN A 8 -1.54 -4.78 -19.36
N GLY A 9 -0.82 -3.89 -20.03
CA GLY A 9 -0.84 -3.80 -21.50
C GLY A 9 -0.47 -5.13 -22.16
N VAL A 10 0.63 -5.74 -21.72
CA VAL A 10 1.07 -7.07 -22.22
C VAL A 10 0.05 -8.17 -21.90
N SER A 11 -0.53 -8.16 -20.69
CA SER A 11 -1.55 -9.13 -20.29
C SER A 11 -2.79 -9.07 -21.18
N GLN A 12 -3.24 -7.85 -21.52
CA GLN A 12 -4.39 -7.63 -22.39
C GLN A 12 -4.10 -8.01 -23.84
N GLU A 13 -2.95 -7.61 -24.39
CA GLU A 13 -2.51 -8.01 -25.75
C GLU A 13 -2.49 -9.53 -25.91
N LYS A 14 -2.03 -10.23 -24.86
CA LYS A 14 -1.91 -11.70 -24.85
C LYS A 14 -3.14 -12.43 -24.31
N LYS A 15 -4.20 -11.71 -23.91
CA LYS A 15 -5.44 -12.27 -23.35
C LYS A 15 -5.21 -13.22 -22.17
N LEU A 16 -4.31 -12.87 -21.27
CA LEU A 16 -3.89 -13.75 -20.17
C LEU A 16 -4.88 -13.79 -19.00
N GLY A 17 -5.78 -12.80 -18.90
CA GLY A 17 -6.70 -12.69 -17.76
C GLY A 17 -6.00 -12.38 -16.42
N ILE A 18 -4.76 -11.87 -16.47
CA ILE A 18 -3.98 -11.49 -15.28
C ILE A 18 -4.03 -9.97 -15.12
N ARG A 19 -4.23 -9.49 -13.89
CA ARG A 19 -4.20 -8.07 -13.54
C ARG A 19 -3.00 -7.76 -12.65
N PHE A 20 -2.28 -6.71 -13.00
CA PHE A 20 -1.15 -6.18 -12.25
C PHE A 20 -1.56 -4.89 -11.54
N GLN A 21 -1.37 -4.84 -10.23
CA GLN A 21 -1.69 -3.69 -9.39
C GLN A 21 -0.45 -3.28 -8.58
N ALA A 22 -0.38 -2.01 -8.21
CA ALA A 22 0.66 -1.46 -7.36
C ALA A 22 0.08 -1.02 -6.01
N ILE A 23 0.72 -1.46 -4.93
CA ILE A 23 0.36 -1.07 -3.57
C ILE A 23 1.44 -0.13 -3.03
N VAL A 24 1.00 0.97 -2.45
CA VAL A 24 1.84 2.02 -1.87
C VAL A 24 1.55 2.08 -0.38
N PRO A 25 2.41 1.47 0.45
CA PRO A 25 2.38 1.73 1.89
C PRO A 25 2.63 3.23 2.11
N ARG A 26 1.65 3.93 2.70
CA ARG A 26 1.76 5.36 3.01
C ARG A 26 2.18 5.63 4.46
N THR A 27 2.49 4.57 5.21
CA THR A 27 3.10 4.63 6.54
C THR A 27 3.97 3.38 6.75
N MET A 28 4.89 3.44 7.71
CA MET A 28 5.66 2.27 8.13
C MET A 28 4.81 1.41 9.06
N ILE A 29 4.87 0.09 8.88
CA ILE A 29 4.08 -0.86 9.65
C ILE A 29 4.97 -1.49 10.73
N LEU A 30 4.79 -1.05 11.98
CA LEU A 30 5.49 -1.64 13.12
C LEU A 30 5.10 -3.13 13.28
N GLY A 31 6.01 -3.94 13.81
CA GLY A 31 5.88 -5.39 13.93
C GLY A 31 6.23 -6.17 12.68
N THR A 32 6.75 -5.53 11.63
CA THR A 32 7.21 -6.20 10.38
C THR A 32 8.73 -6.37 10.30
N GLY A 33 9.48 -5.99 11.34
CA GLY A 33 10.94 -5.98 11.36
C GLY A 33 11.52 -4.83 10.52
N THR A 34 11.19 -4.76 9.23
CA THR A 34 11.62 -3.67 8.34
C THR A 34 10.98 -2.35 8.75
N GLY A 35 9.67 -2.35 9.06
CA GLY A 35 8.99 -1.16 9.57
C GLY A 35 9.55 -0.68 10.90
N ASP A 36 9.88 -1.61 11.81
CA ASP A 36 10.49 -1.30 13.11
C ASP A 36 11.89 -0.69 12.96
N ALA A 37 12.71 -1.28 12.09
CA ALA A 37 14.06 -0.80 11.81
C ALA A 37 14.04 0.62 11.22
N ALA A 38 13.18 0.86 10.23
CA ALA A 38 13.05 2.16 9.59
C ALA A 38 12.48 3.21 10.55
N ALA A 39 11.34 2.94 11.19
CA ALA A 39 10.71 3.87 12.13
C ALA A 39 11.65 4.17 13.30
N GLY A 40 12.32 3.16 13.85
CA GLY A 40 13.28 3.33 14.93
C GLY A 40 14.50 4.17 14.54
N ALA A 41 15.01 4.03 13.31
CA ALA A 41 16.13 4.85 12.83
C ALA A 41 15.75 6.34 12.74
N TYR A 42 14.60 6.65 12.11
CA TYR A 42 14.14 8.02 11.99
C TYR A 42 13.71 8.63 13.33
N ALA A 43 13.01 7.87 14.16
CA ALA A 43 12.57 8.31 15.48
C ALA A 43 13.75 8.68 16.39
N ARG A 44 14.82 7.86 16.41
CA ARG A 44 16.06 8.17 17.14
C ARG A 44 16.70 9.48 16.68
N ALA A 45 16.76 9.73 15.37
CA ALA A 45 17.30 10.98 14.84
C ALA A 45 16.47 12.22 15.24
N MET A 46 15.20 12.01 15.59
CA MET A 46 14.26 13.06 16.00
C MET A 46 14.05 13.15 17.52
N GLY A 47 14.64 12.23 18.30
CA GLY A 47 14.44 12.19 19.76
C GLY A 47 13.02 11.81 20.19
N ILE A 48 12.28 11.07 19.37
CA ILE A 48 10.91 10.59 19.65
C ILE A 48 10.85 9.06 19.60
N THR A 49 9.70 8.49 19.99
CA THR A 49 9.42 7.06 19.87
C THR A 49 9.05 6.66 18.43
N PRO A 50 9.25 5.39 18.04
CA PRO A 50 8.77 4.88 16.74
C PRO A 50 7.27 5.10 16.51
N GLU A 51 6.46 4.92 17.55
CA GLU A 51 5.01 5.10 17.52
C GLU A 51 4.62 6.56 17.25
N GLU A 52 5.27 7.52 17.93
CA GLU A 52 5.10 8.94 17.66
C GLU A 52 5.53 9.30 16.24
N PHE A 53 6.60 8.68 15.73
CA PHE A 53 7.06 8.91 14.37
C PHE A 53 6.03 8.44 13.34
N ILE A 54 5.53 7.21 13.44
CA ILE A 54 4.59 6.67 12.43
C ILE A 54 3.22 7.34 12.47
N THR A 55 2.79 7.86 13.63
CA THR A 55 1.53 8.57 13.80
C THR A 55 1.44 9.84 12.94
N ARG A 56 2.59 10.40 12.53
CA ARG A 56 2.68 11.54 11.62
C ARG A 56 2.19 11.23 10.20
N PHE A 57 2.05 9.94 9.85
CA PHE A 57 1.60 9.45 8.55
C PHE A 57 0.16 8.87 8.61
N GLY A 58 -0.53 9.11 9.72
CA GLY A 58 -1.86 8.64 10.03
C GLY A 58 -1.88 7.62 11.17
N SER A 59 -3.08 7.11 11.49
CA SER A 59 -3.27 6.16 12.58
C SER A 59 -2.35 4.94 12.46
N PRO A 60 -1.67 4.52 13.55
CA PRO A 60 -0.94 3.27 13.58
C PRO A 60 -1.83 2.10 13.18
N MET A 61 -1.25 1.13 12.47
CA MET A 61 -1.97 -0.02 11.96
C MET A 61 -1.14 -1.29 12.18
N PRO A 62 -1.73 -2.36 12.76
CA PRO A 62 -1.05 -3.64 12.89
C PRO A 62 -0.75 -4.30 11.52
N PRO A 63 0.28 -5.18 11.44
CA PRO A 63 0.59 -5.93 10.21
C PRO A 63 -0.60 -6.71 9.64
N ARG A 64 -1.42 -7.32 10.51
CA ARG A 64 -2.61 -8.07 10.09
C ARG A 64 -3.59 -7.17 9.32
N THR A 65 -3.89 -5.99 9.85
CA THR A 65 -4.81 -5.03 9.22
C THR A 65 -4.27 -4.52 7.89
N PHE A 66 -2.95 -4.33 7.75
CA PHE A 66 -2.36 -4.01 6.45
C PHE A 66 -2.60 -5.15 5.45
N GLY A 67 -2.36 -6.40 5.87
CA GLY A 67 -2.63 -7.60 5.07
C GLY A 67 -4.09 -7.71 4.64
N ASP A 68 -5.04 -7.48 5.55
CA ASP A 68 -6.48 -7.51 5.24
C ASP A 68 -6.85 -6.49 4.15
N ARG A 69 -6.21 -5.31 4.17
CA ARG A 69 -6.41 -4.28 3.14
C ARG A 69 -5.78 -4.63 1.79
N VAL A 70 -4.70 -5.41 1.79
CA VAL A 70 -4.16 -5.98 0.55
C VAL A 70 -5.16 -6.96 -0.06
N ILE A 71 -5.78 -7.80 0.77
CA ILE A 71 -6.84 -8.72 0.30
C ILE A 71 -8.04 -7.94 -0.24
N SER A 72 -8.48 -6.88 0.45
CA SER A 72 -9.62 -6.08 -0.03
C SER A 72 -9.37 -5.48 -1.42
N VAL A 73 -8.14 -5.03 -1.72
CA VAL A 73 -7.76 -4.54 -3.07
C VAL A 73 -8.01 -5.58 -4.16
N LEU A 74 -7.87 -6.87 -3.84
CA LEU A 74 -8.03 -7.98 -4.77
C LEU A 74 -9.48 -8.47 -4.89
N GLU A 75 -10.23 -8.46 -3.79
CA GLU A 75 -11.54 -9.11 -3.69
C GLU A 75 -12.72 -8.15 -3.78
N ASP A 76 -12.55 -6.89 -3.34
CA ASP A 76 -13.66 -5.94 -3.28
C ASP A 76 -13.93 -5.35 -4.68
N PRO A 77 -15.16 -5.51 -5.22
CA PRO A 77 -15.53 -4.96 -6.52
C PRO A 77 -15.29 -3.45 -6.67
N GLN A 78 -15.31 -2.70 -5.55
CA GLN A 78 -15.05 -1.26 -5.59
C GLN A 78 -13.63 -0.91 -6.08
N PHE A 79 -12.68 -1.83 -5.93
CA PHE A 79 -11.29 -1.67 -6.33
C PHE A 79 -10.95 -2.36 -7.65
N ALA A 80 -11.93 -3.00 -8.30
CA ALA A 80 -11.72 -3.82 -9.48
C ALA A 80 -10.99 -3.07 -10.61
N GLU A 81 -11.29 -1.77 -10.79
CA GLU A 81 -10.67 -0.95 -11.84
C GLU A 81 -9.47 -0.12 -11.40
N GLY A 82 -9.06 -0.19 -10.13
CA GLY A 82 -7.86 0.49 -9.67
C GLY A 82 -6.58 -0.20 -10.18
N ILE A 83 -5.58 0.60 -10.51
CA ILE A 83 -4.21 0.13 -10.82
C ILE A 83 -3.30 0.37 -9.62
N VAL A 84 -3.54 1.46 -8.88
CA VAL A 84 -2.63 1.92 -7.84
C VAL A 84 -3.41 2.27 -6.59
N PHE A 85 -2.96 1.71 -5.46
CA PHE A 85 -3.63 1.84 -4.19
C PHE A 85 -2.67 2.35 -3.12
N GLY A 86 -3.04 3.46 -2.47
CA GLY A 86 -2.40 3.92 -1.25
C GLY A 86 -3.06 3.29 -0.03
N ILE A 87 -2.26 2.86 0.94
CA ILE A 87 -2.77 2.28 2.19
C ILE A 87 -2.17 3.00 3.40
N ASN A 88 -3.02 3.54 4.29
CA ASN A 88 -2.64 4.04 5.63
C ASN A 88 -3.79 3.90 6.63
N GLY A 89 -3.49 3.97 7.94
CA GLY A 89 -4.45 3.73 9.01
C GLY A 89 -5.76 4.50 8.89
N ASP A 90 -5.70 5.80 8.57
CA ASP A 90 -6.88 6.69 8.55
C ASP A 90 -7.85 6.40 7.41
N ALA A 91 -7.35 6.39 6.17
CA ALA A 91 -8.20 6.35 4.98
C ALA A 91 -8.44 4.92 4.46
N GLY A 92 -7.82 3.91 5.07
CA GLY A 92 -7.94 2.55 4.58
C GLY A 92 -7.16 2.35 3.27
N VAL A 93 -7.89 1.95 2.23
CA VAL A 93 -7.42 1.81 0.85
C VAL A 93 -7.93 3.00 0.04
N VAL A 94 -7.01 3.71 -0.64
CA VAL A 94 -7.34 4.83 -1.51
C VAL A 94 -6.86 4.53 -2.92
N VAL A 95 -7.73 4.66 -3.91
CA VAL A 95 -7.35 4.58 -5.32
C VAL A 95 -6.55 5.84 -5.67
N ILE A 96 -5.26 5.68 -5.92
CA ILE A 96 -4.38 6.77 -6.38
C ILE A 96 -4.55 6.95 -7.90
N GLU A 97 -4.73 5.83 -8.62
CA GLU A 97 -4.88 5.85 -10.07
C GLU A 97 -5.73 4.66 -10.53
N GLY A 98 -6.72 4.95 -11.36
CA GLY A 98 -7.58 3.97 -12.03
C GLY A 98 -7.01 3.47 -13.36
N GLY A 99 -7.69 2.49 -13.96
CA GLY A 99 -7.47 2.11 -15.35
C GLY A 99 -7.70 3.29 -16.29
N ALA A 100 -6.78 3.50 -17.24
CA ALA A 100 -7.07 4.37 -18.37
C ALA A 100 -8.12 3.70 -19.24
N VAL A 101 -9.21 4.43 -19.55
CA VAL A 101 -10.18 4.09 -20.59
C VAL A 101 -9.54 4.15 -21.97
#